data_AF-A0A2C7ZPD1-F1
#
_entry.id   AF-A0A2C7ZPD1-F1
#
_cell.length_a   1.000
_cell.length_b   1.000
_cell.length_c   1.000
_cell.angle_alpha   90.00
_cell.angle_beta   90.00
_cell.angle_gamma   90.00
#
_symmetry.space_group_name_H-M   'P 1'
#
loop_
_entity.id
_entity.type
_entity.pdbx_description
1 polymer ?
#
loop_
_entity_poly.entity_id
_entity_poly.type
_entity_poly.pdbx_seq_one_letter_code
_entity_poly.pdbx_strand_id
1 'polypeptide(L)'
;MTGDKKNDKDIDVTDVDHADVDDTSADRAGTADDLDSLDDDDNELDASVVTDDYDDDLDDDSDDDDDDDDSDDDDDDDDDYDDATSDEIDFVVALYREGGEPTVTELPDICANDLDELVAQLRRMPGDVGAVGAVSINGEFFVLCRVRGNQIQVLLNDAVASNDWPIARDVIDFLGLEVPDPDDDSEPVGDLDILADQGVSDFEMESIAEDFDEDSGELVGRVVEDMKFTEPFDKALGDDGP
;
A
#
# COMPACT_ATOMS: atom_id res chain seq x y z
N MET A 1 -22.01 -37.51 -53.25
CA MET A 1 -20.80 -38.33 -53.51
C MET A 1 -19.67 -37.72 -52.69
N THR A 2 -19.42 -38.23 -51.47
CA THR A 2 -18.32 -39.17 -51.12
C THR A 2 -17.22 -38.37 -50.40
N GLY A 3 -16.71 -38.66 -49.21
CA GLY A 3 -16.88 -39.69 -48.18
C GLY A 3 -16.25 -39.13 -46.88
N ASP A 4 -16.74 -39.45 -45.68
CA ASP A 4 -16.42 -40.64 -44.85
C ASP A 4 -14.95 -40.78 -44.42
N LYS A 5 -14.71 -40.50 -43.12
CA LYS A 5 -13.89 -41.25 -42.14
C LYS A 5 -13.74 -40.39 -40.87
N LYS A 6 -14.56 -40.57 -39.83
CA LYS A 6 -14.40 -41.56 -38.73
C LYS A 6 -12.96 -41.67 -38.24
N ASN A 7 -12.73 -41.17 -37.03
CA ASN A 7 -11.74 -41.74 -36.12
C ASN A 7 -12.32 -41.68 -34.70
N ASP A 8 -13.10 -42.72 -34.38
CA ASP A 8 -13.29 -43.20 -33.01
C ASP A 8 -11.93 -43.67 -32.49
N LYS A 9 -11.53 -43.18 -31.31
CA LYS A 9 -10.74 -43.97 -30.37
C LYS A 9 -11.21 -43.67 -28.97
N ASP A 10 -12.12 -44.53 -28.54
CA ASP A 10 -12.26 -44.97 -27.17
C ASP A 10 -10.88 -45.33 -26.59
N ILE A 11 -10.55 -44.78 -25.42
CA ILE A 11 -9.60 -45.40 -24.49
C ILE A 11 -10.35 -45.51 -23.17
N ASP A 12 -10.85 -46.72 -22.95
CA ASP A 12 -11.46 -47.17 -21.70
C ASP A 12 -10.40 -47.73 -20.74
N VAL A 13 -10.74 -47.58 -19.47
CA VAL A 13 -10.08 -47.84 -18.19
C VAL A 13 -9.02 -48.95 -18.03
N THR A 14 -8.04 -48.64 -17.17
CA THR A 14 -7.51 -49.48 -16.06
C THR A 14 -7.01 -48.51 -14.97
N ASP A 15 -7.69 -48.30 -13.84
CA ASP A 15 -7.73 -49.11 -12.60
C ASP A 15 -6.36 -49.36 -11.94
N VAL A 16 -6.35 -49.37 -10.59
CA VAL A 16 -5.22 -49.67 -9.66
C VAL A 16 -4.37 -48.42 -9.29
N ASP A 17 -4.26 -47.90 -8.06
CA ASP A 17 -4.39 -48.47 -6.72
C ASP A 17 -4.86 -47.42 -5.68
N HIS A 18 -5.57 -47.93 -4.67
CA HIS A 18 -5.81 -47.30 -3.37
C HIS A 18 -4.49 -46.92 -2.69
N ALA A 19 -4.42 -45.72 -2.12
CA ALA A 19 -3.53 -45.45 -1.00
C ALA A 19 -4.30 -44.72 0.11
N ASP A 20 -4.01 -45.17 1.32
CA ASP A 20 -4.80 -45.12 2.53
C ASP A 20 -5.18 -43.73 3.05
N VAL A 21 -6.38 -43.69 3.61
CA VAL A 21 -6.87 -42.73 4.59
C VAL A 21 -6.11 -42.92 5.90
N ASP A 22 -5.25 -41.97 6.29
CA ASP A 22 -4.74 -41.92 7.65
C ASP A 22 -5.66 -41.04 8.50
N ASP A 23 -6.59 -41.74 9.17
CA ASP A 23 -7.38 -41.27 10.30
C ASP A 23 -6.48 -41.28 11.54
N THR A 24 -5.97 -40.11 11.94
CA THR A 24 -5.48 -39.89 13.30
C THR A 24 -6.53 -39.12 14.09
N SER A 25 -7.50 -39.88 14.58
CA SER A 25 -8.32 -39.54 15.72
C SER A 25 -7.52 -39.65 17.04
N ALA A 26 -7.99 -38.87 18.02
CA ALA A 26 -7.91 -39.10 19.46
C ALA A 26 -6.77 -38.45 20.29
N ASP A 27 -7.24 -37.51 21.12
CA ASP A 27 -6.98 -37.42 22.56
C ASP A 27 -5.63 -36.87 23.06
N ARG A 28 -5.71 -35.69 23.67
CA ARG A 28 -5.26 -35.39 25.05
C ARG A 28 -5.72 -33.97 25.42
N ALA A 29 -6.75 -33.84 26.26
CA ALA A 29 -6.66 -33.79 27.72
C ALA A 29 -5.82 -32.60 28.19
N GLY A 30 -6.51 -31.59 28.74
CA GLY A 30 -5.89 -30.40 29.30
C GLY A 30 -5.15 -30.65 30.61
N THR A 31 -4.29 -29.69 30.92
CA THR A 31 -3.78 -29.40 32.26
C THR A 31 -3.61 -27.88 32.33
N ALA A 32 -4.39 -27.26 33.22
CA ALA A 32 -4.02 -26.01 33.87
C ALA A 32 -2.89 -26.31 34.89
N ASP A 33 -2.42 -25.26 35.55
CA ASP A 33 -1.27 -25.18 36.47
C ASP A 33 0.06 -24.90 35.72
N ASP A 34 0.87 -23.89 36.05
CA ASP A 34 1.13 -23.28 37.35
C ASP A 34 1.36 -21.76 37.24
N LEU A 35 0.81 -21.05 38.23
CA LEU A 35 1.13 -19.65 38.55
C LEU A 35 2.42 -19.65 39.36
N ASP A 36 3.48 -19.01 38.86
CA ASP A 36 4.68 -18.81 39.66
C ASP A 36 4.58 -17.49 40.44
N SER A 37 4.62 -17.66 41.76
CA SER A 37 4.61 -16.64 42.80
C SER A 37 6.05 -16.38 43.20
N LEU A 38 6.48 -15.13 43.18
CA LEU A 38 7.67 -14.64 43.90
C LEU A 38 7.22 -13.37 44.61
N ASP A 39 6.85 -13.48 45.90
CA ASP A 39 7.72 -13.34 47.09
C ASP A 39 8.43 -11.97 47.09
N ASP A 40 7.92 -11.02 47.86
CA ASP A 40 8.30 -10.73 49.27
C ASP A 40 9.54 -9.82 49.33
N ASP A 41 9.30 -8.52 49.52
CA ASP A 41 10.28 -7.63 50.16
C ASP A 41 9.50 -6.51 50.88
N ASP A 42 9.05 -6.86 52.08
CA ASP A 42 8.74 -5.92 53.16
C ASP A 42 10.02 -5.13 53.52
N ASN A 43 10.02 -3.82 53.29
CA ASN A 43 10.94 -2.91 53.97
C ASN A 43 10.14 -1.93 54.83
N GLU A 44 9.90 -2.35 56.07
CA GLU A 44 9.53 -1.47 57.17
C GLU A 44 10.68 -0.53 57.49
N LEU A 45 10.52 0.79 57.34
CA LEU A 45 11.30 1.77 58.12
C LEU A 45 10.45 3.02 58.47
N ASP A 46 9.91 2.93 59.67
CA ASP A 46 9.89 3.89 60.78
C ASP A 46 9.60 5.38 60.53
N ALA A 47 8.64 5.85 61.32
CA ALA A 47 8.23 7.22 61.45
C ALA A 47 9.24 8.04 62.26
N SER A 48 9.44 9.31 61.89
CA SER A 48 9.46 10.37 62.92
C SER A 48 9.21 11.75 62.33
N VAL A 49 8.21 12.41 62.89
CA VAL A 49 7.99 13.85 62.80
C VAL A 49 8.97 14.51 63.77
N VAL A 50 9.79 15.44 63.28
CA VAL A 50 10.43 16.47 64.12
C VAL A 50 10.35 17.80 63.39
N THR A 51 9.84 18.79 64.10
CA THR A 51 9.62 20.17 63.70
C THR A 51 10.82 21.07 64.04
N ASP A 52 10.78 22.26 63.43
CA ASP A 52 11.30 23.56 63.88
C ASP A 52 12.76 23.97 63.57
N ASP A 53 12.79 25.10 62.85
CA ASP A 53 13.64 26.29 62.98
C ASP A 53 15.16 26.15 62.99
N TYR A 54 15.76 26.45 61.83
CA TYR A 54 16.94 27.33 61.78
C TYR A 54 16.83 28.33 60.63
N ASP A 55 16.62 29.56 61.06
CA ASP A 55 16.98 30.84 60.46
C ASP A 55 18.49 30.87 60.17
N ASP A 56 18.91 31.09 58.92
CA ASP A 56 20.08 31.94 58.62
C ASP A 56 20.04 32.36 57.14
N ASP A 57 20.14 33.67 56.98
CA ASP A 57 20.09 34.44 55.75
C ASP A 57 21.39 34.30 54.93
N LEU A 58 21.38 35.01 53.79
CA LEU A 58 22.50 35.52 52.98
C LEU A 58 22.93 34.60 51.83
N ASP A 59 23.06 35.04 50.58
CA ASP A 59 22.83 36.31 49.87
C ASP A 59 23.13 35.97 48.38
N ASP A 60 22.74 36.89 47.50
CA ASP A 60 23.48 37.25 46.28
C ASP A 60 23.13 36.51 44.96
N ASP A 61 22.12 37.09 44.29
CA ASP A 61 22.24 37.69 42.96
C ASP A 61 22.88 36.87 41.82
N SER A 62 22.01 36.34 40.95
CA SER A 62 22.12 36.68 39.52
C SER A 62 20.74 36.74 38.88
N ASP A 63 20.29 37.98 38.67
CA ASP A 63 19.59 38.50 37.49
C ASP A 63 18.78 37.51 36.64
N ASP A 64 17.46 37.63 36.77
CA ASP A 64 16.56 38.08 35.69
C ASP A 64 17.23 38.16 34.30
N ASP A 65 17.03 37.13 33.50
CA ASP A 65 16.79 37.28 32.06
C ASP A 65 15.60 36.37 31.74
N ASP A 66 14.40 36.96 31.82
CA ASP A 66 13.31 36.68 30.88
C ASP A 66 13.93 36.74 29.47
N ASP A 67 14.39 35.60 28.94
CA ASP A 67 14.55 35.47 27.50
C ASP A 67 13.29 34.76 26.99
N ASP A 68 12.58 35.56 26.20
CA ASP A 68 11.28 35.34 25.61
C ASP A 68 11.07 33.90 25.12
N ASP A 69 9.83 33.49 25.34
CA ASP A 69 9.08 32.54 24.52
C ASP A 69 9.09 33.01 23.06
N ASP A 70 10.24 32.90 22.40
CA ASP A 70 10.28 32.59 20.97
C ASP A 70 10.19 31.05 20.90
N SER A 71 9.02 30.51 21.27
CA SER A 71 8.44 29.52 20.39
C SER A 71 8.29 30.25 19.07
N ASP A 72 9.34 30.21 18.25
CA ASP A 72 9.17 30.29 16.82
C ASP A 72 8.14 29.17 16.58
N ASP A 73 6.88 29.58 16.51
CA ASP A 73 5.93 29.09 15.54
C ASP A 73 6.78 29.11 14.26
N ASP A 74 7.56 28.03 14.06
CA ASP A 74 7.92 27.57 12.74
C ASP A 74 6.52 27.49 12.12
N ASP A 75 6.11 28.61 11.51
CA ASP A 75 5.22 28.62 10.38
C ASP A 75 5.79 27.46 9.57
N ASP A 76 5.20 26.27 9.72
CA ASP A 76 5.35 25.18 8.78
C ASP A 76 5.15 25.91 7.46
N ASP A 77 6.24 26.18 6.75
CA ASP A 77 6.24 26.29 5.31
C ASP A 77 5.76 24.88 4.90
N ASP A 78 4.46 24.63 5.10
CA ASP A 78 3.63 23.83 4.22
C ASP A 78 3.76 24.55 2.89
N ASP A 79 4.90 24.32 2.23
CA ASP A 79 4.97 24.11 0.80
C ASP A 79 4.09 22.88 0.46
N ASP A 80 2.85 22.86 0.97
CA ASP A 80 1.84 21.87 0.71
C ASP A 80 1.52 22.06 -0.76
N TYR A 81 1.94 21.08 -1.54
CA TYR A 81 1.46 20.94 -2.90
C TYR A 81 -0.08 20.91 -2.87
N ASP A 82 -0.71 21.68 -3.75
CA ASP A 82 -2.16 21.69 -3.84
C ASP A 82 -2.67 20.28 -4.17
N ASP A 83 -3.75 19.86 -3.50
CA ASP A 83 -4.47 18.62 -3.85
C ASP A 83 -4.81 18.61 -5.35
N ALA A 84 -4.61 17.47 -6.00
CA ALA A 84 -5.07 17.24 -7.35
C ALA A 84 -6.58 17.46 -7.42
N THR A 85 -7.01 18.37 -8.30
CA THR A 85 -8.41 18.65 -8.52
C THR A 85 -9.06 17.57 -9.39
N SER A 86 -10.39 17.47 -9.34
CA SER A 86 -11.13 16.50 -10.18
C SER A 86 -10.92 16.69 -11.69
N ASP A 87 -10.44 17.86 -12.15
CA ASP A 87 -10.11 18.10 -13.56
C ASP A 87 -8.69 17.62 -13.93
N GLU A 88 -7.81 17.44 -12.94
CA GLU A 88 -6.44 16.93 -13.09
C GLU A 88 -6.36 15.42 -12.87
N ILE A 89 -7.32 14.84 -12.16
CA ILE A 89 -7.39 13.39 -11.96
C ILE A 89 -8.01 12.76 -13.20
N ASP A 90 -7.23 11.99 -13.97
CA ASP A 90 -7.76 11.27 -15.13
C ASP A 90 -8.67 10.13 -14.68
N PHE A 91 -8.20 9.34 -13.69
CA PHE A 91 -8.99 8.33 -13.02
C PHE A 91 -8.32 7.81 -11.74
N VAL A 92 -9.15 7.25 -10.86
CA VAL A 92 -8.73 6.39 -9.76
C VAL A 92 -9.59 5.13 -9.77
N VAL A 93 -8.99 3.97 -9.98
CA VAL A 93 -9.74 2.70 -10.09
C VAL A 93 -9.12 1.57 -9.27
N ALA A 94 -9.98 0.68 -8.79
CA ALA A 94 -9.59 -0.61 -8.20
C ALA A 94 -9.84 -1.75 -9.20
N LEU A 95 -8.78 -2.48 -9.54
CA LEU A 95 -8.80 -3.71 -10.33
C LEU A 95 -8.68 -4.93 -9.41
N TYR A 96 -9.65 -5.84 -9.48
CA TYR A 96 -9.67 -7.06 -8.66
C TYR A 96 -10.45 -8.19 -9.35
N ARG A 97 -10.38 -9.40 -8.80
CA ARG A 97 -11.13 -10.56 -9.32
C ARG A 97 -12.22 -10.99 -8.36
N GLU A 98 -13.47 -10.88 -8.78
CA GLU A 98 -14.62 -11.42 -8.03
C GLU A 98 -15.00 -12.79 -8.62
N GLY A 99 -14.80 -13.85 -7.85
CA GLY A 99 -15.06 -15.22 -8.34
C GLY A 99 -14.20 -15.63 -9.55
N GLY A 100 -13.04 -14.99 -9.73
CA GLY A 100 -12.13 -15.20 -10.87
C GLY A 100 -12.35 -14.26 -12.06
N GLU A 101 -13.50 -13.58 -12.12
CA GLU A 101 -13.85 -12.64 -13.18
C GLU A 101 -13.18 -11.27 -12.94
N PRO A 102 -12.51 -10.67 -13.95
CA PRO A 102 -11.91 -9.34 -13.79
C PRO A 102 -13.00 -8.29 -13.58
N THR A 103 -12.81 -7.46 -12.56
CA THR A 103 -13.71 -6.37 -12.18
C THR A 103 -12.90 -5.11 -11.95
N VAL A 104 -13.42 -3.98 -12.44
CA VAL A 104 -12.87 -2.64 -12.19
C VAL A 104 -13.95 -1.80 -11.53
N THR A 105 -13.57 -0.98 -10.57
CA THR A 105 -14.48 -0.08 -9.86
C THR A 105 -13.79 1.26 -9.66
N GLU A 106 -14.43 2.34 -10.08
CA GLU A 106 -13.98 3.70 -9.77
C GLU A 106 -13.95 3.94 -8.26
N LEU A 107 -12.92 4.62 -7.81
CA LEU A 107 -12.71 5.02 -6.44
C LEU A 107 -12.94 6.54 -6.30
N PRO A 108 -13.20 7.03 -5.08
CA PRO A 108 -13.34 8.46 -4.85
C PRO A 108 -12.01 9.22 -5.09
N ASP A 109 -12.09 10.44 -5.62
CA ASP A 109 -10.97 11.33 -5.95
C ASP A 109 -9.95 11.52 -4.81
N ILE A 110 -10.37 11.45 -3.54
CA ILE A 110 -9.44 11.54 -2.40
C ILE A 110 -8.32 10.47 -2.45
N CYS A 111 -8.56 9.33 -3.12
CA CYS A 111 -7.54 8.29 -3.30
C CYS A 111 -6.41 8.69 -4.26
N ALA A 112 -6.59 9.77 -5.03
CA ALA A 112 -5.54 10.39 -5.83
C ALA A 112 -4.72 11.44 -5.06
N ASN A 113 -5.07 11.72 -3.80
CA ASN A 113 -4.35 12.67 -2.94
C ASN A 113 -3.83 12.03 -1.64
N ASP A 114 -4.28 10.81 -1.30
CA ASP A 114 -3.92 10.12 -0.05
C ASP A 114 -3.72 8.61 -0.30
N LEU A 115 -2.48 8.15 -0.16
CA LEU A 115 -2.10 6.74 -0.36
C LEU A 115 -2.74 5.82 0.69
N ASP A 116 -2.88 6.28 1.93
CA ASP A 116 -3.49 5.51 3.00
C ASP A 116 -4.98 5.28 2.75
N GLU A 117 -5.69 6.28 2.20
CA GLU A 117 -7.09 6.13 1.79
C GLU A 117 -7.21 5.19 0.58
N LEU A 118 -6.32 5.30 -0.42
CA LEU A 118 -6.25 4.34 -1.54
C LEU A 118 -6.07 2.90 -1.02
N VAL A 119 -5.10 2.69 -0.13
CA VAL A 119 -4.87 1.39 0.52
C VAL A 119 -6.11 0.94 1.30
N ALA A 120 -6.76 1.83 2.04
CA ALA A 120 -7.95 1.53 2.82
C ALA A 120 -9.13 1.09 1.95
N GLN A 121 -9.31 1.68 0.77
CA GLN A 121 -10.31 1.24 -0.21
C GLN A 121 -9.96 -0.14 -0.79
N LEU A 122 -8.71 -0.36 -1.20
CA LEU A 122 -8.26 -1.62 -1.78
C LEU A 122 -8.38 -2.80 -0.81
N ARG A 123 -8.16 -2.59 0.50
CA ARG A 123 -8.38 -3.61 1.54
C ARG A 123 -9.81 -4.15 1.61
N ARG A 124 -10.80 -3.40 1.10
CA ARG A 124 -12.22 -3.78 1.13
C ARG A 124 -12.61 -4.63 -0.09
N MET A 125 -11.76 -4.67 -1.11
CA MET A 125 -12.05 -5.37 -2.36
C MET A 125 -11.88 -6.88 -2.20
N PRO A 126 -12.77 -7.69 -2.80
CA PRO A 126 -12.63 -9.14 -2.80
C PRO A 126 -11.54 -9.59 -3.78
N GLY A 127 -10.90 -10.73 -3.50
CA GLY A 127 -10.00 -11.39 -4.46
C GLY A 127 -8.89 -12.19 -3.81
N ASP A 128 -8.64 -13.41 -4.30
CA ASP A 128 -7.62 -14.33 -3.76
C ASP A 128 -6.18 -13.83 -4.00
N VAL A 129 -6.00 -13.01 -5.04
CA VAL A 129 -4.72 -12.39 -5.43
C VAL A 129 -4.64 -10.91 -5.05
N GLY A 130 -5.55 -10.44 -4.19
CA GLY A 130 -5.64 -9.04 -3.75
C GLY A 130 -6.23 -8.10 -4.79
N ALA A 131 -6.16 -6.80 -4.51
CA ALA A 131 -6.64 -5.73 -5.38
C ALA A 131 -5.51 -4.76 -5.74
N VAL A 132 -5.61 -4.19 -6.92
CA VAL A 132 -4.66 -3.22 -7.47
C VAL A 132 -5.40 -1.91 -7.67
N GLY A 133 -4.94 -0.83 -7.05
CA GLY A 133 -5.30 0.53 -7.39
C GLY A 133 -4.43 1.02 -8.53
N ALA A 134 -5.04 1.68 -9.50
CA ALA A 134 -4.35 2.45 -10.52
C ALA A 134 -4.87 3.89 -10.46
N VAL A 135 -3.93 4.83 -10.41
CA VAL A 135 -4.18 6.27 -10.38
C VAL A 135 -3.41 6.88 -11.54
N SER A 136 -4.06 7.72 -12.34
CA SER A 136 -3.43 8.55 -13.38
C SER A 136 -3.79 10.00 -13.13
N ILE A 137 -2.79 10.87 -13.18
CA ILE A 137 -2.93 12.30 -12.91
C ILE A 137 -2.38 13.09 -14.10
N ASN A 138 -3.24 13.92 -14.68
CA ASN A 138 -2.98 14.92 -15.71
C ASN A 138 -2.27 14.38 -16.97
N GLY A 139 -2.35 13.08 -17.22
CA GLY A 139 -1.56 12.41 -18.26
C GLY A 139 -0.05 12.37 -18.01
N GLU A 140 0.43 12.81 -16.82
CA GLU A 140 1.85 13.00 -16.50
C GLU A 140 2.48 11.77 -15.84
N PHE A 141 1.80 11.19 -14.86
CA PHE A 141 2.31 10.03 -14.14
C PHE A 141 1.18 9.12 -13.64
N PHE A 142 1.54 7.89 -13.31
CA PHE A 142 0.65 6.93 -12.69
C PHE A 142 1.25 6.30 -11.43
N VAL A 143 0.36 5.91 -10.53
CA VAL A 143 0.67 5.11 -9.35
C VAL A 143 -0.07 3.78 -9.43
N LEU A 144 0.65 2.69 -9.24
CA LEU A 144 0.06 1.39 -8.94
C LEU A 144 0.24 1.08 -7.47
N CYS A 145 -0.84 0.75 -6.77
CA CYS A 145 -0.80 0.26 -5.40
C CYS A 145 -1.49 -1.08 -5.31
N ARG A 146 -0.81 -2.10 -4.78
CA ARG A 146 -1.37 -3.44 -4.64
C ARG A 146 -1.49 -3.83 -3.18
N VAL A 147 -2.69 -4.25 -2.78
CA VAL A 147 -2.98 -4.72 -1.43
C VAL A 147 -3.37 -6.18 -1.43
N ARG A 148 -2.64 -6.97 -0.64
CA ARG A 148 -2.76 -8.44 -0.54
C ARG A 148 -2.65 -8.89 0.90
N GLY A 149 -3.79 -9.06 1.56
CA GLY A 149 -3.82 -9.34 2.99
C GLY A 149 -3.15 -8.20 3.76
N ASN A 150 -1.96 -8.45 4.31
CA ASN A 150 -1.17 -7.45 5.04
C ASN A 150 -0.02 -6.84 4.22
N GLN A 151 0.19 -7.31 3.00
CA GLN A 151 1.24 -6.80 2.11
C GLN A 151 0.68 -5.65 1.28
N ILE A 152 1.45 -4.55 1.24
CA ILE A 152 1.25 -3.40 0.36
C ILE A 152 2.49 -3.30 -0.51
N GLN A 153 2.30 -3.14 -1.82
CA GLN A 153 3.35 -2.87 -2.79
C GLN A 153 2.92 -1.64 -3.57
N VAL A 154 3.87 -0.77 -3.91
CA VAL A 154 3.59 0.44 -4.72
C VAL A 154 4.60 0.54 -5.84
N LEU A 155 4.19 1.17 -6.93
CA LEU A 155 5.04 1.61 -8.04
C LEU A 155 4.57 3.00 -8.44
N LEU A 156 5.50 3.93 -8.54
CA LEU A 156 5.32 5.26 -9.13
C LEU A 156 6.23 5.33 -10.35
N ASN A 157 5.70 5.64 -11.52
CA ASN A 157 6.50 5.64 -12.75
C ASN A 157 7.43 6.86 -12.86
N ASP A 158 7.05 7.98 -12.24
CA ASP A 158 7.80 9.24 -12.27
C ASP A 158 8.06 9.72 -10.83
N ALA A 159 9.29 9.55 -10.34
CA ALA A 159 9.66 9.99 -9.01
C ALA A 159 9.67 11.52 -8.83
N VAL A 160 9.98 12.27 -9.90
CA VAL A 160 10.05 13.74 -9.86
C VAL A 160 8.68 14.35 -9.59
N ALA A 161 7.60 13.70 -10.01
CA ALA A 161 6.22 14.08 -9.70
C ALA A 161 5.92 14.26 -8.20
N SER A 162 6.73 13.68 -7.30
CA SER A 162 6.61 13.91 -5.85
C SER A 162 6.95 15.33 -5.40
N ASN A 163 7.50 16.16 -6.29
CA ASN A 163 7.70 17.60 -6.11
C ASN A 163 6.44 18.41 -6.42
N ASP A 164 5.36 17.82 -6.89
CA ASP A 164 4.16 18.57 -7.29
C ASP A 164 2.85 17.90 -6.84
N TRP A 165 2.86 16.59 -6.55
CA TRP A 165 1.64 15.82 -6.35
C TRP A 165 1.61 15.04 -5.02
N PRO A 166 0.58 15.22 -4.16
CA PRO A 166 0.50 14.59 -2.84
C PRO A 166 0.61 13.06 -2.88
N ILE A 167 -0.06 12.37 -3.81
CA ILE A 167 0.00 10.91 -3.90
C ILE A 167 1.38 10.39 -4.30
N ALA A 168 2.11 11.11 -5.15
CA ALA A 168 3.48 10.76 -5.51
C ALA A 168 4.42 10.97 -4.32
N ARG A 169 4.20 12.04 -3.55
CA ARG A 169 4.92 12.31 -2.30
C ARG A 169 4.72 11.21 -1.26
N ASP A 170 3.47 10.81 -1.04
CA ASP A 170 3.13 9.69 -0.15
C ASP A 170 3.81 8.39 -0.56
N VAL A 171 3.95 8.12 -1.86
CA VAL A 171 4.65 6.92 -2.36
C VAL A 171 6.14 6.98 -2.05
N ILE A 172 6.80 8.12 -2.26
CA ILE A 172 8.22 8.32 -1.91
C ILE A 172 8.44 8.12 -0.40
N ASP A 173 7.57 8.70 0.43
CA ASP A 173 7.64 8.59 1.88
C ASP A 173 7.36 7.14 2.35
N PHE A 174 6.38 6.47 1.75
CA PHE A 174 6.07 5.06 2.02
C PHE A 174 7.26 4.14 1.69
N LEU A 175 7.97 4.41 0.60
CA LEU A 175 9.17 3.67 0.21
C LEU A 175 10.39 4.04 1.08
N GLY A 176 10.31 5.10 1.88
CA GLY A 176 11.40 5.63 2.68
C GLY A 176 12.54 6.20 1.84
N LEU A 177 12.19 6.76 0.68
CA LEU A 177 13.11 7.40 -0.25
C LEU A 177 13.20 8.90 0.05
N GLU A 178 14.28 9.54 -0.41
CA GLU A 178 14.37 11.00 -0.41
C GLU A 178 13.71 11.52 -1.68
N VAL A 179 13.03 12.67 -1.57
CA VAL A 179 12.41 13.34 -2.71
C VAL A 179 13.50 13.80 -3.67
N PRO A 180 13.42 13.44 -4.96
CA PRO A 180 14.42 13.84 -5.95
C PRO A 180 14.41 15.35 -6.18
N ASP A 181 15.52 15.89 -6.68
CA ASP A 181 15.56 17.29 -7.10
C ASP A 181 14.65 17.48 -8.32
N PRO A 182 13.86 18.57 -8.41
CA PRO A 182 12.99 18.82 -9.56
C PRO A 182 13.75 18.95 -10.89
N ASP A 183 15.07 19.22 -10.87
CA ASP A 183 15.92 19.26 -12.07
C ASP A 183 16.54 17.89 -12.46
N ASP A 184 16.27 16.81 -11.71
CA ASP A 184 16.78 15.47 -12.01
C ASP A 184 16.02 14.79 -13.17
N ASP A 185 16.66 13.77 -13.78
CA ASP A 185 15.99 12.90 -14.74
C ASP A 185 15.01 11.98 -13.97
N SER A 186 13.76 11.87 -14.43
CA SER A 186 12.79 11.00 -13.76
C SER A 186 13.04 9.52 -14.01
N GLU A 187 12.70 8.70 -13.00
CA GLU A 187 12.79 7.24 -13.04
C GLU A 187 11.63 6.59 -12.26
N PRO A 188 11.22 5.36 -12.64
CA PRO A 188 10.27 4.59 -11.87
C PRO A 188 10.84 4.14 -10.51
N VAL A 189 10.03 4.21 -9.47
CA VAL A 189 10.38 3.79 -8.11
C VAL A 189 9.35 2.84 -7.51
N GLY A 190 9.81 1.94 -6.65
CA GLY A 190 8.97 0.93 -6.01
C GLY A 190 9.18 -0.47 -6.59
N ASP A 191 8.09 -1.22 -6.75
CA ASP A 191 8.13 -2.64 -7.12
C ASP A 191 7.70 -2.87 -8.57
N LEU A 192 8.65 -3.08 -9.47
CA LEU A 192 8.38 -3.41 -10.88
C LEU A 192 7.76 -4.81 -11.07
N ASP A 193 7.95 -5.72 -10.11
CA ASP A 193 7.39 -7.07 -10.10
C ASP A 193 5.97 -7.11 -9.50
N ILE A 194 5.39 -5.95 -9.15
CA ILE A 194 4.08 -5.81 -8.47
C ILE A 194 2.95 -6.59 -9.14
N LEU A 195 3.03 -6.84 -10.46
CA LEU A 195 2.02 -7.54 -11.26
C LEU A 195 2.53 -8.80 -11.98
N ALA A 196 3.71 -9.31 -11.61
CA ALA A 196 4.31 -10.50 -12.23
C ALA A 196 3.39 -11.73 -12.23
N ASP A 197 2.67 -11.96 -11.12
CA ASP A 197 1.71 -13.06 -11.01
C ASP A 197 0.38 -12.82 -11.75
N GLN A 198 0.13 -11.60 -12.24
CA GLN A 198 -1.04 -11.25 -13.04
C GLN A 198 -0.75 -11.14 -14.54
N GLY A 199 0.49 -11.45 -14.95
CA GLY A 199 0.88 -11.53 -16.36
C GLY A 199 1.68 -10.35 -16.88
N VAL A 200 2.05 -9.38 -16.03
CA VAL A 200 2.91 -8.25 -16.40
C VAL A 200 4.28 -8.47 -15.77
N SER A 201 5.29 -8.81 -16.58
CA SER A 201 6.65 -9.03 -16.07
C SER A 201 7.33 -7.73 -15.62
N ASP A 202 8.35 -7.82 -14.77
CA ASP A 202 9.23 -6.69 -14.40
C ASP A 202 9.74 -5.94 -15.63
N PHE A 203 10.23 -6.66 -16.64
CA PHE A 203 10.75 -6.07 -17.87
C PHE A 203 9.67 -5.33 -18.69
N GLU A 204 8.46 -5.88 -18.75
CA GLU A 204 7.35 -5.18 -19.42
C GLU A 204 6.88 -3.98 -18.60
N MET A 205 6.81 -4.11 -17.27
CA MET A 205 6.47 -3.00 -16.37
C MET A 205 7.47 -1.85 -16.49
N GLU A 206 8.78 -2.14 -16.47
CA GLU A 206 9.86 -1.17 -16.66
C GLU A 206 9.72 -0.47 -18.01
N SER A 207 9.52 -1.24 -19.09
CA SER A 207 9.34 -0.67 -20.43
C SER A 207 8.10 0.21 -20.57
N ILE A 208 7.04 -0.03 -19.79
CA ILE A 208 5.84 0.82 -19.79
C ILE A 208 6.10 2.06 -18.92
N ALA A 209 6.64 1.88 -17.72
CA ALA A 209 6.84 2.95 -16.75
C ALA A 209 7.85 4.01 -17.21
N GLU A 210 8.88 3.62 -17.98
CA GLU A 210 9.91 4.52 -18.50
C GLU A 210 9.51 5.26 -19.81
N ASP A 211 8.31 5.02 -20.35
CA ASP A 211 7.83 5.66 -21.59
C ASP A 211 7.18 7.03 -21.29
N PHE A 212 7.97 7.96 -20.72
CA PHE A 212 7.55 9.30 -20.28
C PHE A 212 7.03 10.23 -21.40
N ASP A 213 7.17 9.84 -22.67
CA ASP A 213 6.63 10.58 -23.81
C ASP A 213 5.14 10.27 -24.07
N GLU A 214 4.59 9.25 -23.42
CA GLU A 214 3.20 8.79 -23.55
C GLU A 214 2.34 9.23 -22.36
N ASP A 215 1.05 9.42 -22.62
CA ASP A 215 0.05 9.73 -21.59
C ASP A 215 -0.02 8.62 -20.51
N SER A 216 -0.03 9.00 -19.24
CA SER A 216 -0.05 8.05 -18.12
C SER A 216 -1.29 7.14 -18.12
N GLY A 217 -2.43 7.62 -18.61
CA GLY A 217 -3.64 6.82 -18.77
C GLY A 217 -3.47 5.74 -19.83
N GLU A 218 -2.83 6.06 -20.96
CA GLU A 218 -2.47 5.09 -22.01
C GLU A 218 -1.46 4.06 -21.50
N LEU A 219 -0.47 4.48 -20.69
CA LEU A 219 0.49 3.57 -20.06
C LEU A 219 -0.22 2.56 -19.13
N VAL A 220 -1.14 3.03 -18.28
CA VAL A 220 -1.97 2.15 -17.45
C VAL A 220 -2.84 1.24 -18.32
N GLY A 221 -3.38 1.74 -19.44
CA GLY A 221 -4.14 0.95 -20.41
C GLY A 221 -3.36 -0.27 -20.93
N ARG A 222 -2.06 -0.10 -21.22
CA ARG A 222 -1.16 -1.21 -21.62
C ARG A 222 -1.01 -2.23 -20.48
N VAL A 223 -0.82 -1.79 -19.24
CA VAL A 223 -0.77 -2.67 -18.05
C VAL A 223 -2.08 -3.46 -17.90
N VAL A 224 -3.22 -2.80 -18.06
CA VAL A 224 -4.56 -3.39 -17.98
C VAL A 224 -4.78 -4.44 -19.07
N GLU A 225 -4.29 -4.20 -20.28
CA GLU A 225 -4.33 -5.18 -21.38
C GLU A 225 -3.59 -6.45 -21.02
N ASP A 226 -2.38 -6.34 -20.46
CA ASP A 226 -1.57 -7.49 -20.06
C ASP A 226 -2.22 -8.29 -18.92
N MET A 227 -2.82 -7.59 -17.95
CA MET A 227 -3.60 -8.21 -16.86
C MET A 227 -4.93 -8.87 -17.32
N LYS A 228 -5.37 -8.59 -18.55
CA LYS A 228 -6.68 -9.01 -19.12
C LYS A 228 -7.87 -8.38 -18.39
N PHE A 229 -7.78 -7.07 -18.17
CA PHE A 229 -8.82 -6.24 -17.53
C PHE A 229 -9.44 -5.19 -18.46
N THR A 230 -9.11 -5.17 -19.76
CA THR A 230 -9.53 -4.13 -20.72
C THR A 230 -11.04 -3.87 -20.72
N GLU A 231 -11.87 -4.90 -20.94
CA GLU A 231 -13.34 -4.71 -21.02
C GLU A 231 -13.96 -4.08 -19.75
N PRO A 232 -13.68 -4.55 -18.52
CA PRO A 232 -14.21 -3.89 -17.33
C PRO A 232 -13.56 -2.53 -17.05
N PHE A 233 -12.31 -2.29 -17.47
CA PHE A 233 -11.63 -1.00 -17.33
C PHE A 233 -12.28 0.07 -18.21
N ASP A 234 -12.41 -0.18 -19.52
CA ASP A 234 -13.08 0.73 -20.46
C ASP A 234 -14.51 1.05 -20.00
N LYS A 235 -15.21 0.03 -19.47
CA LYS A 235 -16.56 0.21 -18.93
C LYS A 235 -16.59 1.09 -17.68
N ALA A 236 -15.57 1.02 -16.84
CA ALA A 236 -15.48 1.84 -15.64
C ALA A 236 -15.30 3.31 -16.02
N LEU A 237 -14.36 3.60 -16.92
CA LEU A 237 -14.05 4.95 -17.39
C LEU A 237 -15.11 5.54 -18.33
N GLY A 238 -15.93 4.70 -18.96
CA GLY A 238 -17.01 5.15 -19.83
C GLY A 238 -16.50 5.62 -21.20
N ASP A 239 -17.06 6.73 -21.72
CA ASP A 239 -16.62 7.32 -22.99
C ASP A 239 -15.31 8.14 -22.84
N ASP A 240 -14.80 8.29 -21.60
CA ASP A 240 -13.58 9.02 -21.23
C ASP A 240 -12.38 8.07 -20.98
N GLY A 241 -12.45 6.81 -21.43
CA GLY A 241 -11.29 5.92 -21.44
C GLY A 241 -10.18 6.44 -22.38
N PRO A 242 -8.91 6.07 -22.14
CA PRO A 242 -7.80 6.45 -23.02
C PRO A 242 -8.03 5.94 -24.46
#